data_AF-G4A5V1-F1
#
_entry.id   AF-G4A5V1-F1
#
_cell.length_a   1.000
_cell.length_b   1.000
_cell.length_c   1.000
_cell.angle_alpha   90.00
_cell.angle_beta   90.00
_cell.angle_gamma   90.00
#
_symmetry.space_group_name_H-M   'P 1'
#
loop_
_entity.id
_entity.type
_entity.pdbx_description
1 polymer ?
#
loop_
_entity_poly.entity_id
_entity_poly.type
_entity_poly.pdbx_seq_one_letter_code
_entity_poly.pdbx_strand_id
1 'polypeptide(L)'
;MKQDIDIKLSFSEMLNVCAGERQWLLALIDEGIISVEGHPEQAVFSGFQMARVRRAHRLSHDFEASVPALSLIMQLLDEVEELRKQTRSISLLSDH
;
A
#
# COMPACT_ATOMS: atom_id res chain seq x y z
N MET A 1 14.86 -5.40 21.78
CA MET A 1 14.02 -6.47 21.20
C MET A 1 12.64 -5.88 20.97
N LYS A 2 12.42 -5.22 19.82
CA LYS A 2 11.09 -4.68 19.47
C LYS A 2 10.22 -5.88 19.15
N GLN A 3 9.15 -6.10 19.92
CA GLN A 3 8.14 -7.08 19.54
C GLN A 3 7.51 -6.57 18.25
N ASP A 4 7.89 -7.15 17.12
CA ASP A 4 7.16 -6.99 15.87
C ASP A 4 5.78 -7.60 16.09
N ILE A 5 4.81 -6.74 16.39
CA ILE A 5 3.39 -7.10 16.35
C ILE A 5 3.11 -7.31 14.86
N ASP A 6 3.24 -8.56 14.40
CA ASP A 6 2.89 -8.94 13.04
C ASP A 6 1.37 -8.91 12.91
N ILE A 7 0.84 -7.76 12.50
CA ILE A 7 -0.59 -7.56 12.26
C ILE A 7 -0.97 -8.43 11.06
N LYS A 8 -1.82 -9.43 11.33
CA LYS A 8 -2.39 -10.33 10.33
C LYS A 8 -3.87 -10.03 10.15
N LEU A 9 -4.25 -9.73 8.92
CA LEU A 9 -5.61 -9.37 8.54
C LEU A 9 -6.12 -10.36 7.50
N SER A 10 -7.38 -10.71 7.61
CA SER A 10 -8.13 -11.48 6.62
C SER A 10 -8.65 -10.58 5.49
N PHE A 11 -9.12 -11.21 4.40
CA PHE A 11 -9.76 -10.48 3.29
C PHE A 11 -10.97 -9.65 3.75
N SER A 12 -11.80 -10.18 4.66
CA SER A 12 -12.95 -9.45 5.19
C SER A 12 -12.55 -8.25 6.06
N GLU A 13 -11.47 -8.36 6.83
CA GLU A 13 -10.92 -7.23 7.58
C GLU A 13 -10.36 -6.15 6.63
N MET A 14 -9.74 -6.56 5.52
CA MET A 14 -9.32 -5.62 4.46
C MET A 14 -10.50 -4.94 3.78
N LEU A 15 -11.62 -5.63 3.55
CA LEU A 15 -12.83 -5.02 2.98
C LEU A 15 -13.39 -3.90 3.88
N ASN A 16 -13.34 -4.09 5.21
CA ASN A 16 -13.79 -3.05 6.14
C ASN A 16 -12.95 -1.77 6.05
N VAL A 17 -11.71 -1.87 5.55
CA VAL A 17 -10.81 -0.72 5.36
C VAL A 17 -11.17 0.08 4.10
N CYS A 18 -11.79 -0.54 3.10
CA CYS A 18 -12.21 0.07 1.83
C CYS A 18 -13.74 0.08 1.64
N ALA A 19 -14.48 0.35 2.72
CA ALA A 19 -15.94 0.51 2.69
C ALA A 19 -16.73 -0.70 2.10
N GLY A 20 -16.15 -1.90 2.11
CA GLY A 20 -16.77 -3.12 1.59
C GLY A 20 -16.62 -3.32 0.08
N GLU A 21 -15.83 -2.50 -0.62
CA GLU A 21 -15.69 -2.55 -2.07
C GLU A 21 -14.81 -3.72 -2.53
N ARG A 22 -15.42 -4.90 -2.63
CA ARG A 22 -14.74 -6.15 -2.98
C ARG A 22 -14.05 -6.10 -4.34
N GLN A 23 -14.75 -5.63 -5.37
CA GLN A 23 -14.18 -5.61 -6.71
C GLN A 23 -13.00 -4.64 -6.81
N TRP A 24 -13.06 -3.55 -6.04
CA TRP A 24 -11.97 -2.59 -5.96
C TRP A 24 -10.75 -3.18 -5.25
N LEU A 25 -10.92 -3.89 -4.13
CA LEU A 25 -9.83 -4.58 -3.44
C LEU A 25 -9.16 -5.65 -4.34
N LEU A 26 -9.95 -6.41 -5.10
CA LEU A 26 -9.41 -7.37 -6.07
C LEU A 26 -8.62 -6.65 -7.19
N ALA A 27 -9.14 -5.54 -7.71
CA ALA A 27 -8.43 -4.76 -8.71
C ALA A 27 -7.11 -4.19 -8.17
N LEU A 28 -7.01 -3.84 -6.87
CA LEU A 28 -5.73 -3.45 -6.27
C LEU A 28 -4.69 -4.58 -6.30
N ILE A 29 -5.13 -5.83 -6.15
CA ILE A 29 -4.26 -7.01 -6.22
C ILE A 29 -3.84 -7.25 -7.67
N ASP A 30 -4.79 -7.20 -8.61
CA ASP A 30 -4.54 -7.40 -10.03
C ASP A 30 -3.55 -6.37 -10.61
N GLU A 31 -3.68 -5.11 -10.18
CA GLU A 31 -2.78 -4.00 -10.57
C GLU A 31 -1.48 -3.95 -9.73
N GLY A 32 -1.26 -4.93 -8.85
CA GLY A 32 -0.02 -5.06 -8.06
C GLY A 32 0.19 -3.99 -6.98
N ILE A 33 -0.85 -3.23 -6.62
CA ILE A 33 -0.78 -2.23 -5.54
C ILE A 33 -0.57 -2.92 -4.20
N ILE A 34 -1.19 -4.08 -4.01
CA ILE A 34 -0.92 -5.02 -2.93
C ILE A 34 -0.74 -6.43 -3.49
N SER A 35 -0.21 -7.35 -2.71
CA SER A 35 0.09 -8.70 -3.19
C SER A 35 -0.29 -9.75 -2.16
N VAL A 36 -0.82 -10.86 -2.66
CA VAL A 36 -1.28 -11.99 -1.85
C VAL A 36 -0.66 -13.27 -2.36
N GLU A 37 -0.51 -14.23 -1.46
CA GLU A 37 -0.17 -15.61 -1.82
C GLU A 37 -1.47 -16.42 -1.95
N GLY A 38 -1.59 -17.17 -3.04
CA GLY A 38 -2.78 -18.00 -3.30
C GLY A 38 -4.04 -17.19 -3.60
N HIS A 39 -5.19 -17.67 -3.12
CA HIS A 39 -6.47 -17.02 -3.39
C HIS A 39 -6.68 -15.80 -2.48
N PRO A 40 -7.03 -14.62 -3.02
CA PRO A 40 -7.20 -13.39 -2.24
C PRO A 40 -8.10 -13.52 -1.01
N GLU A 41 -9.19 -14.28 -1.12
CA GLU A 41 -10.17 -14.45 -0.04
C GLU A 41 -9.66 -15.29 1.14
N GLN A 42 -8.63 -16.10 0.90
CA GLN A 42 -8.00 -16.97 1.90
C GLN A 42 -6.65 -16.42 2.36
N ALA A 43 -6.20 -15.33 1.74
CA ALA A 43 -4.91 -14.74 2.01
C ALA A 43 -4.88 -14.00 3.36
N VAL A 44 -3.67 -13.92 3.92
CA VAL A 44 -3.37 -13.09 5.08
C VAL A 44 -2.62 -11.85 4.60
N PHE A 45 -3.11 -10.69 5.02
CA PHE A 45 -2.56 -9.38 4.70
C PHE A 45 -1.80 -8.83 5.90
N SER A 46 -0.70 -8.14 5.63
CA SER A 46 0.07 -7.47 6.68
C SER A 46 -0.46 -6.07 6.98
N GLY A 47 -0.09 -5.51 8.13
CA GLY A 47 -0.35 -4.11 8.44
C GLY A 47 0.20 -3.12 7.40
N PHE A 48 1.30 -3.48 6.71
CA PHE A 48 1.82 -2.69 5.59
C PHE A 48 0.85 -2.66 4.41
N GLN A 49 0.29 -3.81 4.02
CA GLN A 49 -0.71 -3.87 2.95
C GLN A 49 -1.97 -3.08 3.32
N MET A 50 -2.43 -3.15 4.57
CA MET A 50 -3.53 -2.32 5.06
C MET A 50 -3.24 -0.82 4.90
N ALA A 51 -2.06 -0.36 5.33
CA ALA A 51 -1.66 1.04 5.19
C ALA A 51 -1.62 1.46 3.72
N ARG A 52 -1.15 0.58 2.83
CA ARG A 52 -1.09 0.78 1.38
C ARG A 52 -2.48 0.89 0.76
N VAL A 53 -3.42 0.03 1.14
CA VAL A 53 -4.84 0.13 0.72
C VAL A 53 -5.49 1.43 1.20
N ARG A 54 -5.25 1.84 2.46
CA ARG A 54 -5.77 3.12 2.96
C ARG A 54 -5.25 4.31 2.17
N ARG A 55 -3.98 4.29 1.78
CA ARG A 55 -3.38 5.36 0.94
C ARG A 55 -4.03 5.35 -0.44
N ALA A 56 -4.15 4.18 -1.05
CA ALA A 56 -4.80 3.98 -2.34
C ALA A 56 -6.24 4.52 -2.33
N HIS A 57 -7.03 4.18 -1.31
CA HIS A 57 -8.42 4.60 -1.18
C HIS A 57 -8.56 6.13 -1.08
N ARG A 58 -7.69 6.79 -0.29
CA ARG A 58 -7.70 8.26 -0.21
C ARG A 58 -7.36 8.91 -1.55
N LEU A 59 -6.33 8.42 -2.23
CA LEU A 59 -5.93 8.94 -3.54
C LEU A 59 -7.00 8.71 -4.61
N SER A 60 -7.66 7.55 -4.60
CA SER A 60 -8.77 7.28 -5.52
C SER A 60 -9.91 8.29 -5.33
N HIS A 61 -10.24 8.64 -4.10
CA HIS A 61 -11.25 9.66 -3.80
C HIS A 61 -10.77 11.08 -4.16
N ASP A 62 -9.55 11.46 -3.77
CA ASP A 62 -9.03 12.82 -3.95
C ASP A 62 -8.79 13.18 -5.44
N PHE A 63 -8.51 12.18 -6.27
CA PHE A 63 -8.19 12.36 -7.69
C PHE A 63 -9.22 11.73 -8.64
N GLU A 64 -10.31 11.15 -8.11
CA GLU A 64 -11.28 10.35 -8.87
C GLU A 64 -10.60 9.31 -9.78
N ALA A 65 -9.49 8.74 -9.28
CA ALA A 65 -8.58 7.92 -10.09
C ALA A 65 -9.08 6.48 -10.22
N SER A 66 -8.96 5.93 -11.43
CA SER A 66 -9.11 4.50 -11.69
C SER A 66 -7.99 3.70 -11.02
N VAL A 67 -8.21 2.40 -10.80
CA VAL A 67 -7.22 1.52 -10.15
C VAL A 67 -5.90 1.42 -10.93
N PRO A 68 -5.87 1.33 -12.28
CA PRO A 68 -4.62 1.38 -13.03
C PRO A 68 -3.86 2.71 -12.84
N ALA A 69 -4.58 3.83 -12.89
CA ALA A 69 -3.97 5.14 -12.64
C ALA A 69 -3.41 5.25 -11.21
N LEU A 70 -4.13 4.66 -10.24
CA LEU A 70 -3.70 4.61 -8.85
C LEU A 70 -2.42 3.79 -8.66
N SER A 71 -2.26 2.68 -9.39
CA SER A 71 -1.03 1.88 -9.36
C SER A 71 0.17 2.72 -9.77
N LEU A 72 0.04 3.47 -10.88
CA LEU A 72 1.08 4.38 -11.34
C LEU A 72 1.37 5.50 -10.32
N ILE A 73 0.33 6.15 -9.78
CA ILE A 73 0.50 7.23 -8.77
C ILE A 73 1.24 6.70 -7.54
N MET A 74 0.85 5.52 -7.05
CA MET A 74 1.48 4.89 -5.88
C MET A 74 2.96 4.58 -6.13
N GLN A 75 3.29 4.02 -7.30
CA GLN A 75 4.69 3.76 -7.69
C GLN A 75 5.52 5.05 -7.76
N LEU A 76 4.98 6.11 -8.36
CA LEU A 76 5.67 7.41 -8.43
C LEU A 76 5.89 8.02 -7.04
N LEU A 77 4.92 7.89 -6.14
CA LEU A 77 5.05 8.37 -4.77
C LEU A 77 6.10 7.57 -3.99
N ASP A 78 6.15 6.25 -4.15
CA ASP A 78 7.17 5.40 -3.55
C ASP A 78 8.57 5.79 -4.07
N GLU A 79 8.72 6.03 -5.37
CA GLU A 79 9.98 6.48 -5.97
C GLU A 79 10.43 7.84 -5.41
N VAL A 80 9.52 8.81 -5.30
CA VAL A 80 9.82 10.12 -4.68
C VAL A 80 10.24 9.97 -3.22
N GLU A 81 9.63 9.05 -2.47
CA GLU A 81 10.02 8.76 -1.09
C GLU A 81 11.43 8.17 -1.01
N GLU A 82 11.79 7.24 -1.90
CA GLU A 82 13.14 6.65 -1.97
C GLU A 82 14.20 7.69 -2.36
N LEU A 83 13.94 8.49 -3.40
CA LEU A 83 14.85 9.57 -3.80
C LEU A 83 15.10 10.56 -2.64
N ARG A 84 14.04 10.95 -1.91
CA ARG A 84 14.16 11.84 -0.74
C ARG A 84 14.93 11.21 0.42
N LYS A 85 14.84 9.89 0.61
CA LYS A 85 15.65 9.17 1.62
C LYS A 85 17.13 9.24 1.24
N GLN A 86 17.47 8.95 -0.02
CA GLN A 86 18.86 9.00 -0.51
C GLN A 86 19.49 10.39 -0.36
N THR A 87 18.78 11.46 -0.75
CA THR A 87 19.31 12.83 -0.58
C THR A 87 19.55 13.18 0.89
N ARG A 88 18.67 12.78 1.80
CA ARG A 88 18.88 12.99 3.25
C ARG A 88 20.08 12.21 3.77
N SER A 89 20.24 10.96 3.34
CA SER A 89 21.41 10.15 3.71
C SER A 89 22.71 10.79 3.25
N ILE A 90 22.74 11.34 2.04
CA ILE A 90 23.92 12.05 1.50
C ILE A 90 24.22 13.33 2.30
N SER A 91 23.20 14.12 2.64
CA SER A 91 23.36 15.34 3.44
C SER A 91 23.94 15.07 4.83
N LEU A 92 23.57 13.95 5.47
CA LEU A 92 24.10 13.57 6.78
C LEU A 92 25.55 13.08 6.72
N LEU A 93 26.00 12.59 5.57
CA LEU A 93 27.38 12.16 5.34
C LEU A 93 28.31 13.31 4.97
N SER A 94 27.78 14.41 4.42
CA SER A 94 28.54 15.61 4.07
C SER A 94 28.75 16.59 5.24
N ASP A 95 28.05 16.40 6.35
CA ASP A 95 28.19 17.20 7.58
C ASP A 95 29.25 16.62 8.57
N HIS A 96 30.10 15.71 8.11
CA HIS A 96 31.24 15.12 8.82
C HIS A 96 32.53 15.27 8.00
#